data_AF-A0A3C0FXG4-F1
#
_entry.id   AF-A0A3C0FXG4-F1
#
_cell.length_a   1.000
_cell.length_b   1.000
_cell.length_c   1.000
_cell.angle_alpha   90.00
_cell.angle_beta   90.00
_cell.angle_gamma   90.00
#
_symmetry.space_group_name_H-M   'P 1'
#
loop_
_entity.id
_entity.type
_entity.pdbx_description
1 polymer ?
#
loop_
_entity_poly.entity_id
_entity_poly.type
_entity_poly.pdbx_seq_one_letter_code
_entity_poly.pdbx_strand_id
1 'polypeptide(L)' 'MAVPKKKVTKSRQGMRRSHDKLAKGSYREDKETGELHRPHHID' A
#
# COMPACT_ATOMS: atom_id res chain seq x y z
N MET A 1 0.42 -26.74 -21.43
CA MET A 1 1.16 -25.84 -20.52
C MET A 1 1.17 -24.45 -21.12
N ALA A 2 0.62 -23.43 -20.44
CA ALA A 2 0.69 -22.06 -20.92
C ALA A 2 2.05 -21.44 -20.59
N VAL A 3 2.70 -20.82 -21.58
CA VAL A 3 4.02 -20.17 -21.41
C VAL A 3 4.00 -18.76 -22.00
N PRO A 4 4.72 -17.79 -21.41
CA PRO A 4 4.85 -16.46 -22.00
C PRO A 4 5.58 -16.52 -23.35
N LYS A 5 4.99 -15.93 -24.39
CA LYS A 5 5.61 -15.90 -25.73
C LYS A 5 6.79 -14.93 -25.83
N LYS A 6 6.80 -13.85 -25.04
CA LYS A 6 7.83 -12.79 -25.05
C LYS A 6 8.04 -12.21 -23.65
N LYS A 7 9.23 -11.65 -23.42
CA LYS A 7 9.53 -10.86 -22.22
C LYS A 7 8.63 -9.62 -22.15
N VAL A 8 8.15 -9.30 -20.94
CA VAL A 8 7.39 -8.07 -20.67
C VAL A 8 8.35 -6.87 -20.67
N THR A 9 8.00 -5.80 -21.40
CA THR A 9 8.79 -4.55 -21.39
C THR A 9 8.74 -3.88 -20.02
N LYS A 10 9.77 -3.09 -19.68
CA LYS A 10 9.82 -2.35 -18.40
C LYS A 10 8.61 -1.42 -18.22
N SER A 11 8.19 -0.75 -19.29
CA SER A 11 7.00 0.12 -19.29
C SER A 11 5.71 -0.66 -18.98
N ARG A 12 5.45 -1.79 -19.66
CA ARG A 12 4.26 -2.64 -19.39
C ARG A 12 4.29 -3.27 -18.01
N GLN A 13 5.48 -3.60 -17.48
CA GLN A 13 5.64 -4.03 -16.10
C GLN A 13 5.28 -2.90 -15.13
N GLY A 14 5.78 -1.69 -15.35
CA GLY A 14 5.48 -0.52 -14.52
C GLY A 14 3.99 -0.18 -14.50
N MET A 15 3.34 -0.16 -15.67
CA MET A 15 1.89 0.07 -15.79
C MET A 15 1.08 -0.99 -15.06
N ARG A 16 1.50 -2.26 -15.09
CA ARG A 16 0.80 -3.32 -14.33
C ARG A 16 0.92 -3.10 -12.81
N ARG A 17 2.06 -2.59 -12.34
CA ARG A 17 2.35 -2.34 -10.92
C ARG A 17 1.85 -0.98 -10.41
N SER A 18 1.12 -0.20 -11.23
CA SER A 18 0.64 1.13 -10.83
C SER A 18 -0.27 1.10 -9.60
N HIS A 19 -0.91 -0.04 -9.34
CA HIS A 19 -1.83 -0.24 -8.22
C HIS A 19 -1.23 -1.01 -7.04
N ASP A 20 0.06 -1.38 -7.09
CA ASP A 20 0.71 -2.20 -6.06
C ASP A 20 1.06 -1.41 -4.79
N LYS A 21 0.82 -0.09 -4.77
CA LYS A 21 1.21 0.77 -3.65
C LYS A 21 0.37 0.45 -2.40
N LEU A 22 1.06 0.18 -1.29
CA LEU A 22 0.41 0.04 0.02
C LEU A 22 -0.15 1.39 0.49
N ALA A 23 -1.39 1.36 1.00
CA ALA A 23 -1.98 2.50 1.67
C ALA A 23 -1.27 2.75 3.01
N LYS A 24 -1.11 4.02 3.37
CA LYS A 24 -0.63 4.40 4.71
C LYS A 24 -1.71 4.06 5.74
N GLY A 25 -1.30 3.65 6.95
CA GLY A 25 -2.22 3.50 8.07
C GLY A 25 -2.89 4.82 8.43
N SER A 26 -4.14 4.78 8.85
CA SER A 26 -4.83 5.92 9.44
C SER A 26 -4.39 6.07 10.89
N TYR A 27 -3.94 7.27 11.24
CA TYR A 27 -3.58 7.64 12.61
C TYR A 27 -4.34 8.90 13.00
N ARG A 28 -4.70 9.00 14.28
CA ARG A 28 -5.26 10.19 14.92
C ARG A 28 -4.42 10.56 16.11
N GLU A 29 -4.38 11.85 16.43
CA GLU A 29 -3.75 12.33 17.64
C GLU A 29 -4.72 12.13 18.81
N ASP A 30 -4.21 11.55 19.89
CA ASP A 30 -4.95 11.39 21.13
C ASP A 30 -5.11 12.75 21.82
N LYS A 31 -6.29 13.01 22.38
CA LYS A 31 -6.62 14.33 22.94
C LYS A 31 -6.02 14.58 24.31
N GLU A 32 -5.68 13.53 25.05
CA GLU A 32 -5.19 13.63 26.43
C GLU A 32 -3.67 13.51 26.49
N THR A 33 -3.07 12.68 25.65
CA THR A 33 -1.63 12.35 25.64
C THR A 33 -0.88 12.96 24.45
N GLY A 34 -1.57 13.31 23.36
CA GLY A 34 -0.96 13.84 22.15
C GLY A 34 -0.22 12.79 21.30
N GLU A 35 -0.31 11.50 21.63
CA GLU A 35 0.33 10.44 20.86
C GLU A 35 -0.48 10.05 19.60
N LEU A 36 0.19 9.46 18.60
CA LEU A 36 -0.46 8.99 17.38
C LEU A 36 -1.03 7.58 17.57
N HIS A 37 -2.34 7.50 17.70
CA HIS A 37 -3.05 6.23 17.84
C HIS A 37 -3.75 5.79 16.57
N ARG A 38 -4.02 4.48 16.46
CA ARG A 38 -4.92 3.97 15.43
C ARG A 38 -6.37 4.17 15.88
N PRO A 39 -7.27 4.67 15.02
CA PRO A 39 -8.68 4.81 15.39
C PRO A 39 -9.29 3.49 15.86
N HIS A 40 -10.12 3.53 16.91
CA HIS A 40 -10.82 2.37 17.49
C HIS A 40 -9.91 1.26 18.06
N HIS A 41 -8.64 1.56 18.30
CA HIS A 41 -7.76 0.69 19.08
C HIS A 41 -7.75 1.22 20.52
N ILE A 42 -7.63 0.31 21.49
CA ILE A 42 -7.37 0.68 22.88
C ILE A 42 -5.85 0.72 23.02
N ASP A 43 -5.31 1.87 23.39
CA ASP A 43 -3.90 2.04 23.72
C ASP A 43 -3.65 1.77 25.20
#